data_AF-A0A0M1JXK7-F1
#
_entry.id   AF-A0A0M1JXK7-F1
#
_cell.length_a   1.000
_cell.length_b   1.000
_cell.length_c   1.000
_cell.angle_alpha   90.00
_cell.angle_beta   90.00
_cell.angle_gamma   90.00
#
_symmetry.space_group_name_H-M   'P 1'
#
loop_
_entity.id
_entity.type
_entity.pdbx_description
1 polymer ?
#
loop_
_entity_poly.entity_id
_entity_poly.type
_entity_poly.pdbx_seq_one_letter_code
_entity_poly.pdbx_strand_id
1 'polypeptide(L)'
;MQNYEFNTILEQICQRVLSLPKGDRFIKSLQQNQDYIVLLDHQEIGAIKAISACYGEAPQNWQGEPISTRFKDYLQQVIQPQIDQGEITDGRNPGDYDERKLRWSGAGVTGHWFVENQVLFLETGPTTYPRYAQDLHRSKTDALKLMLKGLQNYQDPYAYFAKAIAVTVVPISQEGYVYIGERSGNVDNPGLLNFVAGLATFREDLAKVNFYADAQQELAEEVGIHSTLNPENTKLIGIAGNPFTSETDLVFVTQTGQPDSYFQTVALSEHLRLVPLHNQDEVNQLLHRGMLPQCSSQKAVAYGSRMALEYLAKYHF
;
A
#
# COMPACT_ATOMS: atom_id res chain seq x y z
N MET A 1 15.77 -3.70 17.32
CA MET A 1 16.19 -3.05 18.58
C MET A 1 16.68 -1.66 18.23
N GLN A 2 16.20 -0.61 18.91
CA GLN A 2 16.72 0.74 18.73
C GLN A 2 18.12 0.81 19.36
N ASN A 3 19.12 1.27 18.62
CA ASN A 3 20.47 1.49 19.11
C ASN A 3 20.80 3.00 19.06
N TYR A 4 21.97 3.38 19.57
CA TYR A 4 22.41 4.78 19.57
C TYR A 4 22.40 5.41 18.16
N GLU A 5 22.85 4.64 17.16
CA GLU A 5 22.85 5.07 15.76
C GLU A 5 21.44 5.34 15.24
N PHE A 6 20.49 4.44 15.48
CA PHE A 6 19.08 4.59 15.11
C PHE A 6 18.50 5.89 15.67
N ASN A 7 18.67 6.13 16.97
CA ASN A 7 18.12 7.32 17.62
C ASN A 7 18.75 8.62 17.09
N THR A 8 20.06 8.60 16.82
CA THR A 8 20.79 9.77 16.29
C THR A 8 20.32 10.13 14.88
N ILE A 9 20.08 9.13 14.03
CA ILE A 9 19.59 9.36 12.65
C ILE A 9 18.12 9.80 12.70
N LEU A 10 17.31 9.17 13.54
CA LEU A 10 15.90 9.52 13.71
C LEU A 10 15.73 10.99 14.11
N GLU A 11 16.53 11.50 15.04
CA GLU A 11 16.48 12.91 15.46
C GLU A 11 16.74 13.87 14.28
N GLN A 12 17.76 13.57 13.45
CA GLN A 12 18.07 14.37 12.27
C GLN A 12 16.96 14.34 11.22
N ILE A 13 16.33 13.19 11.02
CA ILE A 13 15.16 13.06 10.15
C ILE A 13 14.02 13.91 10.70
N CYS A 14 13.71 13.79 11.99
CA CYS A 14 12.63 14.53 12.63
C CYS A 14 12.77 16.03 12.41
N GLN A 15 13.98 16.58 12.58
CA GLN A 15 14.24 18.01 12.35
C GLN A 15 13.98 18.45 10.91
N ARG A 16 14.26 17.59 9.92
CA ARG A 16 14.12 17.91 8.49
C ARG A 16 12.70 17.77 7.99
N VAL A 17 11.97 16.76 8.46
CA VAL A 17 10.61 16.46 7.96
C VAL A 17 9.54 17.37 8.54
N LEU A 18 9.82 18.14 9.60
CA LEU A 18 8.88 19.10 10.20
C LEU A 18 8.30 20.10 9.17
N SER A 19 9.06 20.42 8.13
CA SER A 19 8.64 21.35 7.07
C SER A 19 7.82 20.70 5.95
N LEU A 20 7.72 19.36 5.93
CA LEU A 20 7.04 18.62 4.89
C LEU A 20 5.56 18.41 5.23
N PRO A 21 4.67 18.28 4.22
CA PRO A 21 3.28 17.89 4.43
C PRO A 21 3.19 16.61 5.28
N LYS A 22 2.37 16.66 6.34
CA LYS A 22 2.18 15.57 7.32
C LYS A 22 3.46 15.10 8.03
N GLY A 23 4.48 15.96 8.09
CA GLY A 23 5.73 15.66 8.80
C GLY A 23 5.53 15.30 10.26
N ASP A 24 4.55 15.90 10.94
CA ASP A 24 4.17 15.59 12.32
C ASP A 24 3.67 14.14 12.48
N ARG A 25 2.78 13.68 11.59
CA ARG A 25 2.27 12.30 11.57
C ARG A 25 3.42 11.31 11.33
N PHE A 26 4.33 11.65 10.43
CA PHE A 26 5.49 10.83 10.10
C PHE A 26 6.50 10.73 11.24
N ILE A 27 6.81 11.85 11.90
CA ILE A 27 7.66 11.87 13.10
C ILE A 27 7.07 10.95 14.17
N LYS A 28 5.77 11.08 14.43
CA LYS A 28 5.09 10.27 15.44
C LYS A 28 5.18 8.78 15.12
N SER A 29 4.94 8.37 13.87
CA SER A 29 5.01 6.95 13.49
C SER A 29 6.43 6.39 13.61
N LEU A 30 7.45 7.14 13.20
CA LEU A 30 8.85 6.74 13.35
C LEU A 30 9.28 6.62 14.82
N GLN A 31 8.95 7.62 15.66
CA GLN A 31 9.28 7.63 17.09
C GLN A 31 8.60 6.49 17.84
N GLN A 32 7.36 6.18 17.47
CA GLN A 32 6.59 5.07 18.04
C GLN A 32 6.95 3.71 17.41
N ASN A 33 7.91 3.69 16.48
CA ASN A 33 8.34 2.50 15.75
C ASN A 33 7.18 1.75 15.07
N GLN A 34 6.16 2.50 14.62
CA GLN A 34 4.98 1.97 13.96
C GLN A 34 5.31 1.49 12.55
N ASP A 35 4.57 0.49 12.08
CA ASP A 35 4.57 -0.05 10.73
C ASP A 35 3.44 0.54 9.87
N TYR A 36 2.76 1.56 10.38
CA TYR A 36 1.56 2.15 9.79
C TYR A 36 1.55 3.68 9.92
N ILE A 37 1.10 4.34 8.87
CA ILE A 37 0.75 5.76 8.84
C ILE A 37 -0.41 6.00 7.86
N VAL A 38 -1.36 6.86 8.25
CA VAL A 38 -2.36 7.40 7.31
C VAL A 38 -1.71 8.51 6.48
N LEU A 39 -1.54 8.25 5.19
CA LEU A 39 -0.98 9.22 4.25
C LEU A 39 -2.08 10.16 3.73
N LEU A 40 -3.25 9.62 3.42
CA LEU A 40 -4.45 10.36 3.05
C LEU A 40 -5.68 9.75 3.68
N ASP A 41 -6.52 10.54 4.31
CA ASP A 41 -7.81 10.06 4.81
C ASP A 41 -8.99 10.49 3.91
N HIS A 42 -10.12 9.79 4.02
CA HIS A 42 -11.33 10.11 3.25
C HIS A 42 -11.88 11.53 3.48
N GLN A 43 -11.57 12.19 4.60
CA GLN A 43 -12.02 13.57 4.86
C GLN A 43 -11.17 14.55 4.05
N GLU A 44 -9.88 14.26 3.88
CA GLU A 44 -8.96 15.04 3.03
C GLU A 44 -9.28 14.90 1.54
N ILE A 45 -9.64 13.68 1.11
CA ILE A 45 -9.95 13.38 -0.31
C ILE A 45 -11.36 13.88 -0.68
N GLY A 46 -12.32 13.77 0.23
CA GLY A 46 -13.73 14.04 -0.04
C GLY A 46 -14.38 12.99 -0.96
N ALA A 47 -15.51 13.34 -1.57
CA ALA A 47 -16.22 12.46 -2.48
C ALA A 47 -15.61 12.52 -3.89
N ILE A 48 -15.06 11.38 -4.35
CA ILE A 48 -14.47 11.23 -5.68
C ILE A 48 -15.34 10.34 -6.58
N LYS A 49 -15.24 10.58 -7.88
CA LYS A 49 -15.88 9.82 -8.97
C LYS A 49 -14.88 9.10 -9.87
N ALA A 50 -13.58 9.32 -9.67
CA ALA A 50 -12.55 8.58 -10.37
C ALA A 50 -11.21 8.76 -9.65
N ILE A 51 -10.30 7.84 -9.92
CA ILE A 51 -8.89 7.94 -9.58
C ILE A 51 -8.12 7.89 -10.90
N SER A 52 -7.14 8.77 -11.07
CA SER A 52 -6.34 8.87 -12.28
C SER A 52 -4.87 8.98 -11.93
N ALA A 53 -4.02 8.31 -12.70
CA ALA A 53 -2.57 8.44 -12.59
C ALA A 53 -2.07 9.52 -13.56
N CYS A 54 -1.12 10.34 -13.12
CA CYS A 54 -0.39 11.28 -13.97
C CYS A 54 1.11 11.04 -13.86
N TYR A 55 1.86 11.48 -14.89
CA TYR A 55 3.29 11.19 -14.98
C TYR A 55 4.08 11.87 -13.86
N GLY A 56 4.86 11.06 -13.16
CA GLY A 56 5.79 11.48 -12.13
C GLY A 56 7.18 10.90 -12.27
N GLU A 57 7.84 10.84 -11.13
CA GLU A 57 9.21 10.42 -10.98
C GLU A 57 9.37 9.01 -10.40
N ALA A 58 10.29 8.25 -10.99
CA ALA A 58 10.86 7.02 -10.47
C ALA A 58 11.79 7.29 -9.26
N PRO A 59 12.26 6.25 -8.56
CA PRO A 59 13.19 6.46 -7.47
C PRO A 59 14.66 6.56 -7.91
N GLN A 60 15.44 7.38 -7.22
CA GLN A 60 16.85 7.68 -7.49
C GLN A 60 17.78 6.48 -7.30
N ASN A 61 18.95 6.48 -7.94
CA ASN A 61 19.95 5.44 -7.76
C ASN A 61 20.58 5.55 -6.36
N TRP A 62 20.44 4.51 -5.53
CA TRP A 62 20.92 4.56 -4.15
C TRP A 62 22.40 4.16 -3.99
N GLN A 63 22.96 3.39 -4.92
CA GLN A 63 24.33 2.85 -4.87
C GLN A 63 25.34 3.58 -5.78
N GLY A 64 24.90 4.55 -6.59
CA GLY A 64 25.79 5.21 -7.55
C GLY A 64 25.38 6.64 -7.88
N GLU A 65 25.82 7.10 -9.05
CA GLU A 65 25.53 8.44 -9.55
C GLU A 65 24.02 8.67 -9.72
N PRO A 66 23.54 9.92 -9.52
CA PRO A 66 22.17 10.29 -9.81
C PRO A 66 21.76 9.91 -11.23
N ILE A 67 20.51 9.48 -11.37
CA ILE A 67 19.93 9.07 -12.66
C ILE A 67 18.69 9.91 -12.97
N SER A 68 18.28 9.94 -14.24
CA SER A 68 16.99 10.55 -14.60
C SER A 68 15.86 9.75 -13.95
N THR A 69 15.02 10.42 -13.17
CA THR A 69 13.83 9.83 -12.57
C THR A 69 12.57 10.07 -13.39
N ARG A 70 12.64 10.81 -14.50
CA ARG A 70 11.46 11.02 -15.36
C ARG A 70 10.93 9.69 -15.87
N PHE A 71 9.61 9.50 -15.82
CA PHE A 71 8.96 8.22 -16.13
C PHE A 71 9.52 7.49 -17.36
N LYS A 72 9.53 8.16 -18.52
CA LYS A 72 9.97 7.55 -19.79
C LYS A 72 11.47 7.32 -19.85
N ASP A 73 12.25 8.26 -19.34
CA ASP A 73 13.71 8.15 -19.32
C ASP A 73 14.13 6.97 -18.43
N TYR A 74 13.53 6.84 -17.25
CA TYR A 74 13.80 5.75 -16.31
C TYR A 74 13.42 4.39 -16.89
N LEU A 75 12.25 4.30 -17.56
CA LEU A 75 11.88 3.08 -18.26
C LEU A 75 12.93 2.68 -19.30
N GLN A 76 13.44 3.62 -20.10
CA GLN A 76 14.40 3.32 -21.17
C GLN A 76 15.82 3.07 -20.67
N GLN A 77 16.26 3.78 -19.63
CA GLN A 77 17.65 3.77 -19.19
C GLN A 77 17.92 2.80 -18.03
N VAL A 78 16.88 2.41 -17.30
CA VAL A 78 17.01 1.52 -16.13
C VAL A 78 16.23 0.23 -16.34
N ILE A 79 14.91 0.31 -16.55
CA ILE A 79 14.05 -0.89 -16.56
C ILE A 79 14.23 -1.71 -17.85
N GLN A 80 14.25 -1.08 -19.02
CA GLN A 80 14.39 -1.80 -20.29
C GLN A 80 15.71 -2.58 -20.38
N PRO A 81 16.88 -2.01 -19.99
CA PRO A 81 18.11 -2.79 -19.91
C PRO A 81 18.02 -4.01 -18.97
N GLN A 82 17.29 -3.91 -17.85
CA GLN A 82 17.08 -5.05 -16.94
C GLN A 82 16.23 -6.15 -17.59
N ILE A 83 15.19 -5.76 -18.34
CA ILE A 83 14.37 -6.71 -19.11
C ILE A 83 15.21 -7.37 -20.21
N ASP A 84 15.97 -6.60 -20.97
CA ASP A 84 16.80 -7.09 -22.07
C ASP A 84 17.89 -8.06 -21.59
N GLN A 85 18.36 -7.88 -20.36
CA GLN A 85 19.33 -8.75 -19.69
C GLN A 85 18.70 -9.96 -18.99
N GLY A 86 17.36 -10.02 -18.93
CA GLY A 86 16.63 -11.08 -18.24
C GLY A 86 16.71 -11.00 -16.71
N GLU A 87 17.03 -9.83 -16.16
CA GLU A 87 17.04 -9.59 -14.70
C GLU A 87 15.63 -9.45 -14.15
N ILE A 88 14.71 -8.91 -14.95
CA ILE A 88 13.29 -8.83 -14.65
C ILE A 88 12.42 -9.16 -15.87
N THR A 89 11.17 -9.55 -15.65
CA THR A 89 10.19 -9.79 -16.71
C THR A 89 9.14 -8.68 -16.81
N ASP A 90 8.55 -8.50 -18.00
CA ASP A 90 7.50 -7.52 -18.27
C ASP A 90 6.15 -8.15 -18.67
N GLY A 91 6.00 -9.44 -18.37
CA GLY A 91 4.76 -10.20 -18.59
C GLY A 91 4.39 -10.43 -20.06
N ARG A 92 5.29 -10.15 -21.02
CA ARG A 92 5.00 -10.38 -22.45
C ARG A 92 5.02 -11.85 -22.87
N ASN A 93 5.75 -12.72 -22.16
CA ASN A 93 5.79 -14.14 -22.47
C ASN A 93 4.73 -14.92 -21.66
N PRO A 94 4.17 -16.01 -22.20
CA PRO A 94 3.24 -16.85 -21.45
C PRO A 94 3.87 -17.41 -20.17
N GLY A 95 3.22 -17.16 -19.03
CA GLY A 95 3.69 -17.61 -17.71
C GLY A 95 4.60 -16.63 -16.99
N ASP A 96 5.06 -15.56 -17.65
CA ASP A 96 5.85 -14.51 -17.00
C ASP A 96 4.93 -13.55 -16.23
N TYR A 97 5.37 -13.15 -15.06
CA TYR A 97 4.76 -12.06 -14.29
C TYR A 97 5.33 -10.71 -14.75
N ASP A 98 4.54 -9.63 -14.73
CA ASP A 98 5.10 -8.29 -14.96
C ASP A 98 5.71 -7.76 -13.66
N GLU A 99 7.04 -7.78 -13.57
CA GLU A 99 7.78 -7.31 -12.41
C GLU A 99 7.90 -5.79 -12.36
N ARG A 100 7.47 -5.06 -13.38
CA ARG A 100 7.34 -3.61 -13.30
C ARG A 100 6.18 -3.25 -12.36
N LYS A 101 6.33 -2.15 -11.64
CA LYS A 101 5.35 -1.67 -10.66
C LYS A 101 5.19 -0.16 -10.73
N LEU A 102 4.05 0.33 -10.26
CA LEU A 102 3.79 1.76 -10.10
C LEU A 102 4.36 2.23 -8.76
N ARG A 103 5.09 3.35 -8.78
CA ARG A 103 5.56 4.10 -7.61
C ARG A 103 4.66 5.29 -7.36
N TRP A 104 4.28 5.55 -6.11
CA TRP A 104 3.66 6.83 -5.76
C TRP A 104 4.71 7.93 -5.65
N SER A 105 4.69 8.85 -6.61
CA SER A 105 5.70 9.89 -6.77
C SER A 105 5.37 11.18 -6.02
N GLY A 106 6.30 12.14 -6.11
CA GLY A 106 6.23 13.45 -5.46
C GLY A 106 7.01 13.53 -4.15
N ALA A 107 7.48 14.76 -3.85
CA ALA A 107 8.28 15.04 -2.68
C ALA A 107 7.48 14.91 -1.37
N GLY A 108 8.13 14.41 -0.34
CA GLY A 108 7.58 14.32 1.00
C GLY A 108 6.85 13.00 1.29
N VAL A 109 6.24 12.94 2.46
CA VAL A 109 5.70 11.69 3.03
C VAL A 109 4.51 11.19 2.21
N THR A 110 3.63 12.10 1.78
CA THR A 110 2.36 11.78 1.11
C THR A 110 2.44 11.79 -0.41
N GLY A 111 3.64 11.87 -1.01
CA GLY A 111 3.76 12.05 -2.46
C GLY A 111 3.03 13.31 -2.97
N HIS A 112 2.83 13.37 -4.29
CA HIS A 112 2.06 14.42 -4.95
C HIS A 112 0.72 13.85 -5.43
N TRP A 113 -0.33 14.58 -5.08
CA TRP A 113 -1.71 14.24 -5.41
C TRP A 113 -2.55 15.53 -5.34
N PHE A 114 -3.68 15.53 -6.03
CA PHE A 114 -4.66 16.60 -5.95
C PHE A 114 -6.05 16.10 -6.37
N VAL A 115 -7.08 16.87 -6.05
CA VAL A 115 -8.46 16.59 -6.50
C VAL A 115 -8.94 17.72 -7.39
N GLU A 116 -9.39 17.37 -8.59
CA GLU A 116 -10.01 18.32 -9.53
C GLU A 116 -11.28 17.69 -10.11
N ASN A 117 -12.40 18.41 -10.09
CA ASN A 117 -13.69 17.93 -10.61
C ASN A 117 -14.10 16.54 -10.09
N GLN A 118 -13.86 16.29 -8.79
CA GLN A 118 -14.09 14.99 -8.12
C GLN A 118 -13.23 13.83 -8.65
N VAL A 119 -12.12 14.11 -9.34
CA VAL A 119 -11.13 13.10 -9.74
C VAL A 119 -9.92 13.24 -8.83
N LEU A 120 -9.52 12.15 -8.17
CA LEU A 120 -8.25 12.08 -7.45
C LEU A 120 -7.13 11.77 -8.42
N PHE A 121 -6.21 12.72 -8.58
CA PHE A 121 -5.00 12.54 -9.36
C PHE A 121 -3.84 12.12 -8.45
N LEU A 122 -3.19 11.03 -8.82
CA LEU A 122 -1.97 10.53 -8.17
C LEU A 122 -0.81 10.65 -9.14
N GLU A 123 0.26 11.33 -8.72
CA GLU A 123 1.48 11.37 -9.52
C GLU A 123 2.23 10.04 -9.38
N THR A 124 2.51 9.34 -10.49
CA THR A 124 3.10 7.99 -10.47
C THR A 124 4.37 7.88 -11.30
N GLY A 125 5.36 7.17 -10.75
CA GLY A 125 6.60 6.79 -11.41
C GLY A 125 6.67 5.29 -11.69
N PRO A 126 7.64 4.82 -12.47
CA PRO A 126 7.94 3.40 -12.59
C PRO A 126 8.88 2.94 -11.45
N THR A 127 8.70 1.69 -11.02
CA THR A 127 9.64 0.94 -10.17
C THR A 127 9.55 -0.55 -10.54
N THR A 128 10.22 -1.42 -9.77
CA THR A 128 10.23 -2.86 -10.02
C THR A 128 9.99 -3.65 -8.74
N TYR A 129 9.49 -4.87 -8.88
CA TYR A 129 9.25 -5.80 -7.78
C TYR A 129 10.53 -6.13 -7.00
N PRO A 130 11.70 -6.42 -7.63
CA PRO A 130 12.94 -6.61 -6.88
C PRO A 130 13.32 -5.42 -6.00
N ARG A 131 13.08 -4.19 -6.48
CA ARG A 131 13.35 -2.97 -5.69
C ARG A 131 12.38 -2.83 -4.52
N TYR A 132 11.10 -3.10 -4.76
CA TYR A 132 10.08 -3.17 -3.70
C TYR A 132 10.44 -4.24 -2.66
N ALA A 133 10.81 -5.44 -3.07
CA ALA A 133 11.23 -6.51 -2.17
C ALA A 133 12.46 -6.12 -1.34
N GLN A 134 13.42 -5.38 -1.90
CA GLN A 134 14.54 -4.84 -1.11
C GLN A 134 14.06 -3.87 -0.01
N ASP A 135 13.00 -3.10 -0.25
CA ASP A 135 12.45 -2.20 0.75
C ASP A 135 11.82 -2.96 1.92
N LEU A 136 11.13 -4.07 1.65
CA LEU A 136 10.52 -4.94 2.68
C LEU A 136 11.55 -5.55 3.62
N HIS A 137 12.67 -6.00 3.06
CA HIS A 137 13.71 -6.71 3.82
C HIS A 137 14.73 -5.75 4.45
N ARG A 138 14.63 -4.44 4.18
CA ARG A 138 15.58 -3.45 4.71
C ARG A 138 15.42 -3.29 6.22
N SER A 139 16.54 -3.26 6.93
CA SER A 139 16.53 -2.93 8.35
C SER A 139 15.99 -1.51 8.57
N LYS A 140 15.24 -1.28 9.67
CA LYS A 140 14.73 0.07 9.97
C LYS A 140 15.85 1.11 10.08
N THR A 141 17.02 0.74 10.59
CA THR A 141 18.17 1.65 10.67
C THR A 141 18.68 2.05 9.28
N ASP A 142 18.79 1.10 8.36
CA ASP A 142 19.23 1.39 6.98
C ASP A 142 18.16 2.17 6.21
N ALA A 143 16.88 1.92 6.48
CA ALA A 143 15.79 2.74 5.97
C ALA A 143 15.92 4.20 6.43
N LEU A 144 16.20 4.44 7.72
CA LEU A 144 16.45 5.80 8.22
C LEU A 144 17.68 6.44 7.55
N LYS A 145 18.79 5.70 7.37
CA LYS A 145 19.96 6.22 6.64
C LYS A 145 19.58 6.67 5.23
N LEU A 146 18.80 5.87 4.53
CA LEU A 146 18.35 6.15 3.18
C LEU A 146 17.38 7.34 3.13
N MET A 147 16.48 7.46 4.10
CA MET A 147 15.61 8.63 4.24
C MET A 147 16.39 9.91 4.49
N LEU A 148 17.38 9.86 5.40
CA LEU A 148 18.23 11.02 5.68
C LEU A 148 19.00 11.46 4.42
N LYS A 149 19.54 10.50 3.65
CA LYS A 149 20.17 10.76 2.36
C LYS A 149 19.18 11.43 1.39
N GLY A 150 17.94 10.94 1.32
CA GLY A 150 16.90 11.49 0.45
C GLY A 150 16.53 12.92 0.82
N LEU A 151 16.37 13.20 2.12
CA LEU A 151 16.08 14.53 2.64
C LEU A 151 17.23 15.52 2.40
N GLN A 152 18.48 15.06 2.45
CA GLN A 152 19.66 15.89 2.22
C GLN A 152 19.80 16.30 0.75
N ASN A 153 19.50 15.38 -0.18
CA ASN A 153 19.77 15.59 -1.60
C ASN A 153 18.55 16.09 -2.39
N TYR A 154 17.34 15.69 -1.98
CA TYR A 154 16.12 15.86 -2.76
C TYR A 154 14.93 16.41 -1.97
N GLN A 155 15.10 16.68 -0.67
CA GLN A 155 14.00 17.06 0.24
C GLN A 155 12.84 16.02 0.28
N ASP A 156 13.15 14.77 -0.05
CA ASP A 156 12.19 13.67 -0.08
C ASP A 156 12.75 12.48 0.70
N PRO A 157 12.13 12.07 1.84
CA PRO A 157 12.59 10.90 2.59
C PRO A 157 12.49 9.60 1.79
N TYR A 158 11.68 9.57 0.72
CA TYR A 158 11.45 8.38 -0.10
C TYR A 158 12.06 8.46 -1.49
N ALA A 159 13.01 9.38 -1.71
CA ALA A 159 13.66 9.58 -3.00
C ALA A 159 14.29 8.31 -3.57
N TYR A 160 14.77 7.42 -2.69
CA TYR A 160 15.47 6.18 -3.06
C TYR A 160 14.61 4.91 -2.90
N PHE A 161 13.35 5.04 -2.50
CA PHE A 161 12.48 3.90 -2.22
C PHE A 161 11.55 3.61 -3.40
N ALA A 162 11.23 2.34 -3.61
CA ALA A 162 10.27 1.91 -4.62
C ALA A 162 8.91 2.56 -4.43
N LYS A 163 8.47 2.72 -3.17
CA LYS A 163 7.18 3.32 -2.78
C LYS A 163 6.04 2.79 -3.66
N ALA A 164 5.99 1.46 -3.77
CA ALA A 164 5.09 0.75 -4.67
C ALA A 164 3.63 0.99 -4.24
N ILE A 165 2.76 1.12 -5.23
CA ILE A 165 1.32 1.28 -5.03
C ILE A 165 0.68 -0.10 -5.03
N ALA A 166 -0.06 -0.38 -3.97
CA ALA A 166 -0.95 -1.52 -3.84
C ALA A 166 -2.40 -1.04 -3.66
N VAL A 167 -3.32 -1.99 -3.71
CA VAL A 167 -4.73 -1.80 -3.38
C VAL A 167 -5.10 -2.76 -2.26
N THR A 168 -5.89 -2.30 -1.29
CA THR A 168 -6.55 -3.14 -0.29
C THR A 168 -8.05 -2.98 -0.44
N VAL A 169 -8.81 -4.08 -0.42
CA VAL A 169 -10.26 -4.07 -0.56
C VAL A 169 -10.90 -4.79 0.61
N VAL A 170 -11.79 -4.09 1.30
CA VAL A 170 -12.60 -4.63 2.39
C VAL A 170 -13.92 -5.13 1.81
N PRO A 171 -14.13 -6.45 1.70
CA PRO A 171 -15.43 -6.98 1.31
C PRO A 171 -16.41 -6.91 2.48
N ILE A 172 -17.58 -6.31 2.24
CA ILE A 172 -18.72 -6.32 3.16
C ILE A 172 -19.79 -7.28 2.60
N SER A 173 -20.28 -8.24 3.39
CA SER A 173 -21.37 -9.13 3.00
C SER A 173 -22.72 -8.41 2.92
N GLN A 174 -23.72 -9.03 2.30
CA GLN A 174 -25.10 -8.49 2.24
C GLN A 174 -25.67 -8.13 3.62
N GLU A 175 -25.29 -8.89 4.65
CA GLU A 175 -25.72 -8.71 6.03
C GLU A 175 -24.93 -7.60 6.76
N GLY A 176 -23.89 -7.06 6.14
CA GLY A 176 -23.08 -5.97 6.68
C GLY A 176 -21.85 -6.43 7.48
N TYR A 177 -21.50 -7.71 7.46
CA TYR A 177 -20.29 -8.21 8.12
C TYR A 177 -19.06 -8.03 7.24
N VAL A 178 -17.92 -7.91 7.90
CA VAL A 178 -16.62 -7.69 7.25
C VAL A 178 -15.75 -8.91 7.45
N TYR A 179 -14.99 -9.31 6.42
CA TYR A 179 -14.16 -10.51 6.46
C TYR A 179 -12.69 -10.16 6.27
N ILE A 180 -11.87 -10.43 7.29
CA ILE A 180 -10.41 -10.30 7.22
C ILE A 180 -9.76 -11.68 7.06
N GLY A 181 -8.79 -11.80 6.17
CA GLY A 181 -8.06 -13.03 5.92
C GLY A 181 -6.86 -13.21 6.85
N GLU A 182 -6.59 -14.45 7.24
CA GLU A 182 -5.32 -14.84 7.83
C GLU A 182 -4.44 -15.47 6.74
N ARG A 183 -3.29 -14.87 6.43
CA ARG A 183 -2.40 -15.34 5.35
C ARG A 183 -1.91 -16.76 5.58
N SER A 184 -1.91 -17.57 4.52
CA SER A 184 -1.52 -18.97 4.56
C SER A 184 -0.02 -19.19 4.83
N GLY A 185 0.38 -20.44 5.09
CA GLY A 185 1.76 -20.79 5.40
C GLY A 185 2.74 -20.70 4.22
N ASN A 186 2.23 -20.63 2.99
CA ASN A 186 2.98 -20.71 1.73
C ASN A 186 3.04 -19.38 0.97
N VAL A 187 2.59 -18.28 1.57
CA VAL A 187 2.65 -16.93 1.00
C VAL A 187 3.54 -16.03 1.86
N ASP A 188 3.87 -14.84 1.34
CA ASP A 188 4.64 -13.85 2.09
C ASP A 188 3.95 -13.44 3.39
N ASN A 189 4.71 -13.21 4.46
CA ASN A 189 4.20 -12.87 5.80
C ASN A 189 3.11 -13.84 6.35
N PRO A 190 3.41 -15.15 6.53
CA PRO A 190 2.44 -16.12 7.06
C PRO A 190 1.79 -15.70 8.38
N GLY A 191 0.47 -15.89 8.49
CA GLY A 191 -0.30 -15.60 9.71
C GLY A 191 -0.56 -14.12 9.99
N LEU A 192 -0.06 -13.21 9.13
CA LEU A 192 -0.46 -11.80 9.14
C LEU A 192 -1.94 -11.69 8.76
N LEU A 193 -2.67 -10.79 9.43
CA LEU A 193 -4.05 -10.51 9.07
C LEU A 193 -4.10 -9.42 8.01
N ASN A 194 -4.77 -9.72 6.91
CA ASN A 194 -4.95 -8.80 5.80
C ASN A 194 -6.35 -8.96 5.20
N PHE A 195 -6.96 -7.85 4.80
CA PHE A 195 -8.00 -7.88 3.80
C PHE A 195 -7.40 -8.26 2.44
N VAL A 196 -8.26 -8.49 1.45
CA VAL A 196 -7.87 -8.76 0.08
C VAL A 196 -6.99 -7.61 -0.42
N ALA A 197 -5.79 -7.91 -0.91
CA ALA A 197 -4.84 -6.89 -1.31
C ALA A 197 -3.75 -7.41 -2.24
N GLY A 198 -3.33 -6.55 -3.17
CA GLY A 198 -2.22 -6.83 -4.07
C GLY A 198 -1.66 -5.57 -4.71
N LEU A 199 -0.53 -5.73 -5.41
CA LEU A 199 0.18 -4.62 -6.04
C LEU A 199 -0.57 -4.14 -7.29
N ALA A 200 -0.65 -2.83 -7.49
CA ALA A 200 -1.30 -2.25 -8.67
C ALA A 200 -0.59 -2.68 -9.97
N THR A 201 -1.39 -2.97 -11.00
CA THR A 201 -0.87 -3.41 -12.30
C THR A 201 -0.11 -2.27 -12.98
N PHE A 202 1.10 -2.55 -13.42
CA PHE A 202 1.88 -1.57 -14.18
C PHE A 202 1.28 -1.33 -15.58
N ARG A 203 1.20 -0.05 -15.96
CA ARG A 203 0.82 0.38 -17.31
C ARG A 203 1.74 1.51 -17.74
N GLU A 204 2.34 1.39 -18.92
CA GLU A 204 3.17 2.47 -19.49
C GLU A 204 2.34 3.71 -19.89
N ASP A 205 1.13 3.47 -20.37
CA ASP A 205 0.12 4.50 -20.62
C ASP A 205 -0.70 4.69 -19.33
N LEU A 206 -0.40 5.78 -18.60
CA LEU A 206 -1.00 6.04 -17.30
C LEU A 206 -2.52 6.30 -17.38
N ALA A 207 -3.04 6.67 -18.55
CA ALA A 207 -4.49 6.78 -18.75
C ALA A 207 -5.22 5.43 -18.68
N LYS A 208 -4.47 4.31 -18.74
CA LYS A 208 -5.01 2.94 -18.61
C LYS A 208 -4.84 2.35 -17.21
N VAL A 209 -4.23 3.07 -16.27
CA VAL A 209 -4.16 2.65 -14.87
C VAL A 209 -5.57 2.71 -14.29
N ASN A 210 -6.01 1.62 -13.66
CA ASN A 210 -7.34 1.53 -13.07
C ASN A 210 -7.28 0.75 -11.75
N PHE A 211 -7.14 1.48 -10.65
CA PHE A 211 -7.07 0.89 -9.32
C PHE A 211 -8.34 0.15 -8.88
N TYR A 212 -9.51 0.48 -9.45
CA TYR A 212 -10.72 -0.32 -9.22
C TYR A 212 -10.65 -1.67 -9.93
N ALA A 213 -10.01 -1.74 -11.11
CA ALA A 213 -9.79 -3.00 -11.80
C ALA A 213 -8.76 -3.87 -11.08
N ASP A 214 -7.69 -3.27 -10.53
CA ASP A 214 -6.74 -3.98 -9.67
C ASP A 214 -7.47 -4.55 -8.44
N ALA A 215 -8.24 -3.72 -7.73
CA ALA A 215 -9.05 -4.14 -6.58
C ALA A 215 -10.05 -5.27 -6.92
N GLN A 216 -10.67 -5.20 -8.09
CA GLN A 216 -11.57 -6.24 -8.60
C GLN A 216 -10.83 -7.55 -8.87
N GLN A 217 -9.63 -7.48 -9.44
CA GLN A 217 -8.81 -8.65 -9.73
C GLN A 217 -8.46 -9.38 -8.42
N GLU A 218 -7.99 -8.66 -7.41
CA GLU A 218 -7.65 -9.27 -6.11
C GLU A 218 -8.87 -9.93 -5.45
N LEU A 219 -10.05 -9.31 -5.49
CA LEU A 219 -11.28 -9.93 -4.99
C LEU A 219 -11.63 -11.24 -5.72
N ALA A 220 -11.40 -11.29 -7.02
CA ALA A 220 -11.67 -12.48 -7.81
C ALA A 220 -10.65 -13.59 -7.51
N GLU A 221 -9.37 -13.24 -7.39
CA GLU A 221 -8.26 -14.18 -7.19
C GLU A 221 -8.20 -14.73 -5.77
N GLU A 222 -8.41 -13.89 -4.75
CA GLU A 222 -8.26 -14.28 -3.34
C GLU A 222 -9.53 -14.90 -2.74
N VAL A 223 -10.69 -14.37 -3.13
CA VAL A 223 -11.98 -14.72 -2.52
C VAL A 223 -13.09 -14.99 -3.54
N GLY A 224 -12.78 -15.19 -4.82
CA GLY A 224 -13.74 -15.65 -5.84
C GLY A 224 -14.89 -14.69 -6.16
N ILE A 225 -14.80 -13.41 -5.77
CA ILE A 225 -15.87 -12.42 -5.99
C ILE A 225 -15.66 -11.70 -7.32
N HIS A 226 -16.40 -12.13 -8.34
CA HIS A 226 -16.42 -11.51 -9.66
C HIS A 226 -17.41 -10.34 -9.71
N SER A 227 -17.01 -9.18 -9.19
CA SER A 227 -17.84 -7.95 -9.21
C SER A 227 -17.15 -6.81 -9.92
N THR A 228 -17.89 -6.04 -10.74
CA THR A 228 -17.35 -4.83 -11.36
C THR A 228 -17.30 -3.70 -10.34
N LEU A 229 -16.10 -3.34 -9.90
CA LEU A 229 -15.90 -2.26 -8.93
C LEU A 229 -15.85 -0.91 -9.64
N ASN A 230 -16.49 0.09 -9.03
CA ASN A 230 -16.54 1.45 -9.52
C ASN A 230 -16.87 2.43 -8.37
N PRO A 231 -16.82 3.76 -8.59
CA PRO A 231 -17.09 4.74 -7.55
C PRO A 231 -18.51 4.71 -6.94
N GLU A 232 -19.49 4.09 -7.61
CA GLU A 232 -20.88 4.00 -7.12
C GLU A 232 -21.07 2.88 -6.09
N ASN A 233 -20.28 1.79 -6.19
CA ASN A 233 -20.37 0.63 -5.29
C ASN A 233 -19.12 0.40 -4.44
N THR A 234 -18.03 1.12 -4.71
CA THR A 234 -16.75 0.99 -4.00
C THR A 234 -16.23 2.36 -3.60
N LYS A 235 -15.99 2.53 -2.30
CA LYS A 235 -15.50 3.78 -1.72
C LYS A 235 -14.01 3.69 -1.42
N LEU A 236 -13.22 4.62 -1.95
CA LEU A 236 -11.87 4.88 -1.45
C LEU A 236 -11.97 5.53 -0.07
N ILE A 237 -11.41 4.88 0.96
CA ILE A 237 -11.38 5.40 2.33
C ILE A 237 -10.06 6.09 2.69
N GLY A 238 -9.06 5.94 1.82
CA GLY A 238 -7.86 6.77 1.75
C GLY A 238 -6.62 5.97 1.35
N ILE A 239 -5.45 6.47 1.71
CA ILE A 239 -4.16 5.83 1.39
C ILE A 239 -3.37 5.61 2.68
N ALA A 240 -3.03 4.35 2.94
CA ALA A 240 -2.18 3.93 4.04
C ALA A 240 -0.74 3.77 3.54
N GLY A 241 0.22 3.80 4.45
CA GLY A 241 1.55 3.29 4.13
C GLY A 241 2.35 2.85 5.34
N ASN A 242 3.52 2.31 5.07
CA ASN A 242 4.48 1.90 6.08
C ASN A 242 5.63 2.91 6.15
N PRO A 243 5.88 3.55 7.31
CA PRO A 243 6.84 4.65 7.39
C PRO A 243 8.28 4.21 7.12
N PHE A 244 8.63 2.93 7.30
CA PHE A 244 9.99 2.43 7.12
C PHE A 244 10.26 1.83 5.75
N THR A 245 9.29 1.11 5.19
CA THR A 245 9.43 0.42 3.89
C THR A 245 8.87 1.24 2.74
N SER A 246 8.11 2.32 3.02
CA SER A 246 7.43 3.21 2.07
C SER A 246 6.32 2.57 1.24
N GLU A 247 5.94 1.33 1.51
CA GLU A 247 4.82 0.67 0.85
C GLU A 247 3.54 1.49 1.04
N THR A 248 2.68 1.54 0.03
CA THR A 248 1.47 2.36 0.04
C THR A 248 0.28 1.59 -0.50
N ASP A 249 -0.86 1.66 0.18
CA ASP A 249 -2.10 0.98 -0.21
C ASP A 249 -3.21 1.99 -0.40
N LEU A 250 -3.85 1.99 -1.57
CA LEU A 250 -5.17 2.59 -1.73
C LEU A 250 -6.17 1.66 -1.09
N VAL A 251 -6.84 2.13 -0.03
CA VAL A 251 -7.74 1.30 0.77
C VAL A 251 -9.18 1.57 0.36
N PHE A 252 -9.86 0.53 -0.06
CA PHE A 252 -11.24 0.54 -0.54
C PHE A 252 -12.15 -0.25 0.38
N VAL A 253 -13.40 0.19 0.46
CA VAL A 253 -14.50 -0.55 1.08
C VAL A 253 -15.55 -0.80 0.00
N THR A 254 -16.00 -2.05 -0.11
CA THR A 254 -16.99 -2.42 -1.12
C THR A 254 -18.10 -3.28 -0.53
N GLN A 255 -19.34 -2.89 -0.81
CA GLN A 255 -20.49 -3.72 -0.51
C GLN A 255 -20.57 -4.84 -1.57
N THR A 256 -20.45 -6.08 -1.13
CA THR A 256 -20.57 -7.24 -2.01
C THR A 256 -22.03 -7.67 -2.11
N GLY A 257 -22.34 -8.36 -3.21
CA GLY A 257 -23.62 -9.06 -3.36
C GLY A 257 -23.61 -10.47 -2.77
N GLN A 258 -22.60 -10.85 -1.97
CA GLN A 258 -22.48 -12.19 -1.40
C GLN A 258 -23.01 -12.25 0.04
N PRO A 259 -23.77 -13.29 0.41
CA PRO A 259 -24.22 -13.49 1.79
C PRO A 259 -23.07 -14.01 2.67
N ASP A 260 -23.21 -13.90 3.98
CA ASP A 260 -22.22 -14.41 4.96
C ASP A 260 -21.85 -15.89 4.74
N SER A 261 -22.81 -16.71 4.32
CA SER A 261 -22.60 -18.15 4.07
C SER A 261 -21.59 -18.40 2.94
N TYR A 262 -21.46 -17.48 1.99
CA TYR A 262 -20.46 -17.56 0.93
C TYR A 262 -19.05 -17.56 1.51
N PHE A 263 -18.73 -16.56 2.34
CA PHE A 263 -17.40 -16.34 2.92
C PHE A 263 -16.96 -17.47 3.85
N GLN A 264 -17.90 -18.26 4.39
CA GLN A 264 -17.59 -19.43 5.20
C GLN A 264 -17.13 -20.65 4.39
N THR A 265 -17.44 -20.69 3.10
CA THR A 265 -17.24 -21.87 2.23
C THR A 265 -16.36 -21.60 1.02
N VAL A 266 -16.03 -20.34 0.75
CA VAL A 266 -15.27 -19.93 -0.42
C VAL A 266 -13.88 -20.56 -0.42
N ALA A 267 -13.43 -20.98 -1.59
CA ALA A 267 -12.06 -21.43 -1.78
C ALA A 267 -11.13 -20.22 -1.75
N LEU A 268 -10.08 -20.30 -0.94
CA LEU A 268 -9.11 -19.24 -0.74
C LEU A 268 -7.78 -19.62 -1.41
N SER A 269 -7.16 -18.68 -2.10
CA SER A 269 -5.86 -18.90 -2.75
C SER A 269 -4.69 -18.46 -1.85
N GLU A 270 -4.80 -17.29 -1.20
CA GLU A 270 -3.75 -16.73 -0.35
C GLU A 270 -4.01 -16.81 1.16
N HIS A 271 -5.27 -16.98 1.54
CA HIS A 271 -5.69 -16.99 2.93
C HIS A 271 -5.89 -18.43 3.44
N LEU A 272 -5.47 -18.69 4.67
CA LEU A 272 -5.78 -19.92 5.40
C LEU A 272 -7.28 -19.98 5.75
N ARG A 273 -7.84 -18.83 6.13
CA ARG A 273 -9.25 -18.66 6.49
C ARG A 273 -9.64 -17.19 6.43
N LEU A 274 -10.93 -16.95 6.30
CA LEU A 274 -11.54 -15.65 6.57
C LEU A 274 -12.14 -15.64 7.98
N VAL A 275 -11.99 -14.52 8.68
CA VAL A 275 -12.55 -14.31 10.01
C VAL A 275 -13.57 -13.17 9.93
N PRO A 276 -14.83 -13.41 10.30
CA PRO A 276 -15.85 -12.38 10.31
C PRO A 276 -15.65 -11.41 11.47
N LEU A 277 -15.91 -10.13 11.20
CA LEU A 277 -16.03 -9.03 12.15
C LEU A 277 -17.47 -8.51 12.03
N HIS A 278 -18.25 -8.68 13.08
CA HIS A 278 -19.70 -8.46 13.09
C HIS A 278 -20.10 -7.11 13.66
N ASN A 279 -19.23 -6.49 14.45
CA ASN A 279 -19.55 -5.28 15.19
C ASN A 279 -18.30 -4.45 15.51
N GLN A 280 -18.56 -3.23 16.00
CA GLN A 280 -17.54 -2.26 16.37
C GLN A 280 -16.57 -2.77 17.44
N ASP A 281 -17.04 -3.56 18.42
CA ASP A 281 -16.21 -4.07 19.51
C ASP A 281 -15.17 -5.08 19.02
N GLU A 282 -15.55 -5.97 18.11
CA GLU A 282 -14.64 -6.93 17.48
C GLU A 282 -13.56 -6.21 16.66
N VAL A 283 -13.92 -5.18 15.90
CA VAL A 283 -12.96 -4.34 15.17
C VAL A 283 -12.00 -3.65 16.13
N ASN A 284 -12.50 -3.03 17.19
CA ASN A 284 -11.67 -2.33 18.18
C ASN A 284 -10.73 -3.28 18.93
N GLN A 285 -11.19 -4.49 19.27
CA GLN A 285 -10.35 -5.51 19.89
C GLN A 285 -9.21 -5.93 18.94
N LEU A 286 -9.51 -6.14 17.66
CA LEU A 286 -8.50 -6.45 16.67
C LEU A 286 -7.51 -5.30 16.49
N LEU A 287 -8.00 -4.07 16.30
CA LEU A 287 -7.19 -2.88 16.05
C LEU A 287 -6.22 -2.56 17.20
N HIS A 288 -6.68 -2.69 18.45
CA HIS A 288 -5.90 -2.25 19.62
C HIS A 288 -5.17 -3.37 20.35
N ARG A 289 -5.63 -4.61 20.23
CA ARG A 289 -5.06 -5.77 20.95
C ARG A 289 -4.56 -6.87 20.03
N GLY A 290 -4.79 -6.77 18.71
CA GLY A 290 -4.45 -7.82 17.76
C GLY A 290 -5.25 -9.10 17.99
N MET A 291 -6.41 -9.04 18.65
CA MET A 291 -7.18 -10.24 19.00
C MET A 291 -8.35 -10.41 18.04
N LEU A 292 -8.40 -11.58 17.40
CA LEU A 292 -9.56 -12.02 16.63
C LEU A 292 -10.68 -12.50 17.55
N PRO A 293 -11.95 -12.47 17.10
CA PRO A 293 -13.06 -13.09 17.82
C PRO A 293 -12.73 -14.54 18.19
N GLN A 294 -13.01 -14.91 19.44
CA GLN A 294 -12.82 -16.27 19.98
C GLN A 294 -11.38 -16.81 19.95
N CYS A 295 -10.39 -15.96 19.66
CA CYS A 295 -8.98 -16.33 19.67
C CYS A 295 -8.27 -15.72 20.89
N SER A 296 -7.38 -16.49 21.51
CA SER A 296 -6.57 -16.03 22.65
C SER A 296 -5.19 -15.51 22.25
N SER A 297 -4.74 -15.80 21.03
CA SER A 297 -3.44 -15.36 20.51
C SER A 297 -3.55 -14.02 19.79
N GLN A 298 -2.55 -13.16 20.01
CA GLN A 298 -2.41 -11.91 19.27
C GLN A 298 -1.91 -12.18 17.85
N LYS A 299 -2.37 -11.36 16.92
CA LYS A 299 -2.02 -11.38 15.51
C LYS A 299 -1.60 -9.98 15.08
N ALA A 300 -0.60 -9.90 14.22
CA ALA A 300 -0.26 -8.67 13.53
C ALA A 300 -1.29 -8.40 12.43
N VAL A 301 -1.51 -7.12 12.13
CA VAL A 301 -2.42 -6.67 11.08
C VAL A 301 -1.61 -5.86 10.07
N ALA A 302 -1.78 -6.14 8.78
CA ALA A 302 -1.14 -5.38 7.72
C ALA A 302 -1.54 -3.90 7.78
N TYR A 303 -0.65 -2.99 7.36
CA TYR A 303 -0.87 -1.55 7.53
C TYR A 303 -2.09 -1.02 6.76
N GLY A 304 -2.34 -1.48 5.52
CA GLY A 304 -3.54 -1.13 4.74
C GLY A 304 -4.81 -1.60 5.44
N SER A 305 -4.77 -2.80 5.98
CA SER A 305 -5.87 -3.36 6.77
C SER A 305 -6.11 -2.63 8.08
N ARG A 306 -5.07 -2.09 8.71
CA ARG A 306 -5.20 -1.27 9.92
C ARG A 306 -6.00 0.00 9.66
N MET A 307 -5.77 0.65 8.52
CA MET A 307 -6.56 1.81 8.10
C MET A 307 -8.03 1.46 7.85
N ALA A 308 -8.27 0.32 7.21
CA ALA A 308 -9.62 -0.20 7.04
C ALA A 308 -10.34 -0.41 8.38
N LEU A 309 -9.69 -1.05 9.36
CA LEU A 309 -10.27 -1.25 10.69
C LEU A 309 -10.57 0.08 11.39
N GLU A 310 -9.68 1.07 11.31
CA GLU A 310 -9.93 2.42 11.86
C GLU A 310 -11.16 3.09 11.22
N TYR A 311 -11.35 2.92 9.91
CA TYR A 311 -12.53 3.43 9.21
C TYR A 311 -13.81 2.68 9.64
N LEU A 312 -13.78 1.34 9.63
CA LEU A 312 -14.93 0.50 9.96
C LEU A 312 -15.44 0.75 11.38
N ALA A 313 -14.51 0.87 12.35
CA ALA A 313 -14.84 1.17 13.74
C ALA A 313 -15.58 2.49 13.93
N LYS A 314 -15.47 3.44 12.99
CA LYS A 314 -16.04 4.78 13.13
C LYS A 314 -17.24 5.03 12.23
N TYR A 315 -17.33 4.35 11.08
CA TYR A 315 -18.27 4.73 10.02
C TYR A 315 -19.09 3.58 9.44
N HIS A 316 -18.84 2.33 9.83
CA HIS A 316 -19.56 1.18 9.27
C HIS A 316 -20.52 0.54 10.28
N PHE A 317 -20.00 0.16 11.46
CA PHE A 317 -20.77 -0.47 12.53
C PHE A 317 -21.51 0.53 13.41
#